data_AF-A0A382G073-F1
#
_entry.id   AF-A0A382G073-F1
#
_cell.length_a   1.000
_cell.length_b   1.000
_cell.length_c   1.000
_cell.angle_alpha   90.00
_cell.angle_beta   90.00
_cell.angle_gamma   90.00
#
_symmetry.space_group_name_H-M   'P 1'
#
loop_
_entity.id
_entity.type
_entity.pdbx_description
1 polymer ?
#
loop_
_entity_poly.entity_id
_entity_poly.type
_entity_poly.pdbx_seq_one_letter_code
_entity_poly.pdbx_strand_id
1 'polypeptide(L)'
;VAFASDPERPVTLIGGKNGSGKTTLLESILVALYGSRSRGLLGFTNYPEFLRELTHDSSSDGSISLVFDRREDGKDRRYGLVRRWKVPLYDPPKERFTVTVDGEERTDLVASWPEY
;
A
#
# COMPACT_ATOMS: atom_id res chain seq x y z
N VAL A 1 13.26 4.53 -2.48
CA VAL A 1 13.46 4.01 -3.85
C VAL A 1 12.11 4.02 -4.55
N ALA A 2 12.02 4.57 -5.76
CA ALA A 2 10.81 4.50 -6.57
C ALA A 2 11.01 3.40 -7.63
N PHE A 3 10.05 2.48 -7.73
CA PHE A 3 10.01 1.50 -8.82
C PHE A 3 9.09 2.09 -9.89
N ALA A 4 9.65 2.41 -11.06
CA ALA A 4 8.91 2.98 -12.19
C ALA A 4 9.17 2.15 -13.44
N SER A 5 8.14 1.96 -14.27
CA SER A 5 8.30 1.36 -15.58
C SER A 5 8.96 2.36 -16.53
N ASP A 6 9.95 1.90 -17.29
CA ASP A 6 10.48 2.62 -18.44
C ASP A 6 9.63 2.23 -19.66
N PRO A 7 9.03 3.18 -20.42
CA PRO A 7 8.23 2.86 -21.60
C PRO A 7 8.98 2.04 -22.66
N GLU A 8 10.31 2.21 -22.74
CA GLU A 8 11.15 1.43 -23.66
C GLU A 8 11.59 0.10 -23.03
N ARG A 9 11.48 -0.04 -21.71
CA ARG A 9 11.85 -1.24 -20.94
C ARG A 9 10.76 -1.56 -19.91
N PRO A 10 9.61 -2.09 -20.35
CA PRO A 10 8.41 -2.22 -19.52
C PRO A 10 8.50 -3.30 -18.43
N VAL A 11 9.63 -4.01 -18.34
CA VAL A 11 9.86 -5.08 -17.37
C VAL A 11 10.87 -4.61 -16.33
N THR A 12 10.43 -4.49 -15.08
CA THR A 12 11.29 -4.23 -13.93
C THR A 12 11.56 -5.52 -13.17
N LEU A 13 12.83 -5.92 -13.06
CA LEU A 13 13.25 -7.06 -12.25
C LEU A 13 13.59 -6.62 -10.83
N ILE A 14 12.97 -7.24 -9.83
CA ILE A 14 13.29 -7.06 -8.42
C ILE A 14 14.09 -8.27 -7.94
N GLY A 15 15.42 -8.10 -7.89
CA GLY A 15 16.36 -9.13 -7.42
C GLY A 15 16.64 -9.04 -5.92
N GLY A 16 17.05 -10.17 -5.31
CA GLY A 16 17.42 -10.22 -3.89
C GLY A 16 17.48 -11.64 -3.34
N LYS A 17 18.18 -11.83 -2.22
CA LYS A 17 18.29 -13.14 -1.54
C LYS A 17 16.95 -13.57 -0.92
N ASN A 18 16.82 -14.84 -0.55
CA ASN A 18 15.68 -15.29 0.24
C ASN A 18 15.65 -14.55 1.58
N GLY A 19 14.46 -14.16 2.04
CA GLY A 19 14.29 -13.33 3.24
C GLY A 19 14.61 -11.85 3.06
N SER A 20 14.98 -11.37 1.86
CA SER A 20 15.29 -9.94 1.64
C SER A 20 14.06 -9.04 1.48
N GLY A 21 12.85 -9.52 1.75
CA GLY A 21 11.61 -8.75 1.65
C GLY A 21 10.99 -8.62 0.26
N LYS A 22 11.41 -9.41 -0.75
CA LYS A 22 10.83 -9.36 -2.11
C LYS A 22 9.32 -9.61 -2.12
N THR A 23 8.88 -10.66 -1.41
CA THR A 23 7.46 -11.00 -1.28
C THR A 23 6.72 -9.90 -0.54
N THR A 24 7.25 -9.44 0.60
CA THR A 24 6.70 -8.33 1.39
C THR A 24 6.49 -7.06 0.56
N LEU A 25 7.44 -6.75 -0.34
CA LEU A 25 7.30 -5.62 -1.27
C LEU A 25 6.10 -5.81 -2.21
N LEU A 26 5.92 -6.99 -2.81
CA LEU A 26 4.77 -7.26 -3.69
C LEU A 26 3.44 -7.29 -2.92
N GLU A 27 3.43 -7.88 -1.73
CA GLU A 27 2.26 -7.90 -0.84
C GLU A 27 1.85 -6.49 -0.42
N SER A 28 2.81 -5.58 -0.20
CA SER A 28 2.53 -4.20 0.17
C SER A 28 1.68 -3.46 -0.88
N ILE A 29 1.77 -3.84 -2.16
CA ILE A 29 0.93 -3.28 -3.23
C ILE A 29 -0.53 -3.67 -3.00
N LEU A 30 -0.79 -4.95 -2.68
CA LEU A 30 -2.13 -5.44 -2.37
C LEU A 30 -2.69 -4.78 -1.10
N VAL A 31 -1.84 -4.58 -0.09
CA VAL A 31 -2.25 -3.87 1.13
C VAL A 31 -2.54 -2.40 0.83
N ALA A 32 -1.72 -1.71 0.04
CA ALA A 32 -1.94 -0.31 -0.34
C ALA A 32 -3.30 -0.14 -1.03
N LEU A 33 -3.61 -1.02 -1.98
CA LEU A 33 -4.88 -0.98 -2.73
C LEU A 33 -6.07 -1.38 -1.86
N TYR A 34 -5.99 -2.50 -1.13
CA TYR A 34 -7.17 -3.15 -0.56
C TYR A 34 -7.26 -3.14 0.97
N GLY A 35 -6.18 -2.77 1.66
CA GLY A 35 -6.11 -2.79 3.12
C GLY A 35 -6.53 -4.15 3.69
N SER A 36 -7.45 -4.15 4.64
CA SER A 36 -7.99 -5.38 5.25
C SER A 36 -8.67 -6.33 4.26
N ARG A 37 -9.12 -5.85 3.08
CA ARG A 37 -9.74 -6.70 2.05
C ARG A 37 -8.72 -7.55 1.28
N SER A 38 -7.42 -7.26 1.40
CA SER A 38 -6.36 -8.13 0.85
C SER A 38 -6.26 -9.49 1.55
N ARG A 39 -7.05 -9.74 2.60
CA ARG A 39 -7.10 -10.99 3.36
C ARG A 39 -7.22 -12.25 2.50
N GLY A 40 -8.11 -12.24 1.51
CA GLY A 40 -8.31 -13.40 0.64
C GLY A 40 -7.11 -13.74 -0.24
N LEU A 41 -6.22 -12.77 -0.48
CA LEU A 41 -5.01 -12.91 -1.30
C LEU A 41 -3.78 -13.23 -0.44
N LEU A 42 -3.71 -12.65 0.76
CA LEU A 42 -2.54 -12.73 1.65
C LEU A 42 -2.67 -13.76 2.79
N GLY A 43 -3.87 -14.24 3.08
CA GLY A 43 -4.10 -15.33 4.03
C GLY A 43 -3.99 -14.96 5.51
N PHE A 44 -3.88 -13.67 5.88
CA PHE A 44 -3.89 -13.27 7.29
C PHE A 44 -5.29 -13.48 7.93
N THR A 45 -5.35 -13.64 9.25
CA THR A 45 -6.62 -13.82 9.97
C THR A 45 -7.08 -12.54 10.66
N ASN A 46 -6.14 -11.74 11.16
CA ASN A 46 -6.36 -10.50 11.89
C ASN A 46 -5.55 -9.37 11.25
N TYR A 47 -6.23 -8.34 10.75
CA TYR A 47 -5.57 -7.25 10.01
C TYR A 47 -4.68 -6.36 10.90
N PRO A 48 -5.12 -5.88 12.09
CA PRO A 48 -4.24 -5.20 13.02
C PRO A 48 -2.95 -5.98 13.37
N GLU A 49 -3.03 -7.29 13.63
CA GLU A 49 -1.83 -8.10 13.89
C GLU A 49 -0.92 -8.19 12.66
N PHE A 50 -1.51 -8.36 11.48
CA PHE A 50 -0.75 -8.34 10.23
C PHE A 50 -0.03 -6.99 9.99
N LEU A 51 -0.65 -5.86 10.32
CA LEU A 51 0.01 -4.55 10.27
C LEU A 51 1.18 -4.46 11.27
N ARG A 52 1.06 -5.06 12.45
CA ARG A 52 2.15 -5.16 13.42
C ARG A 52 3.30 -5.98 12.84
N GLU A 53 3.02 -7.14 12.25
CA GLU A 53 4.03 -8.00 11.60
C GLU A 53 4.73 -7.33 10.40
N LEU A 54 4.02 -6.46 9.67
CA LEU A 54 4.60 -5.64 8.60
C LEU A 54 5.48 -4.50 9.12
N THR A 55 5.45 -4.21 10.42
CA THR A 55 6.23 -3.13 11.02
C THR A 55 7.54 -3.69 11.55
N HIS A 56 8.65 -3.05 11.20
CA HIS A 56 9.96 -3.45 11.70
C HIS A 56 10.01 -3.31 13.23
N ASP A 57 10.58 -4.30 13.93
CA ASP A 57 10.59 -4.41 15.41
C ASP A 57 11.13 -3.17 16.15
N SER A 58 12.01 -2.38 15.51
CA SER A 58 12.55 -1.15 16.09
C SER A 58 11.71 0.11 15.80
N SER A 59 10.56 -0.03 15.15
CA SER A 59 9.65 1.06 14.80
C SER A 59 8.33 0.98 15.55
N SER A 60 7.79 2.13 15.94
CA SER A 60 6.45 2.28 16.52
C SER A 60 5.37 2.59 15.47
N ASP A 61 5.75 2.65 14.19
CA ASP A 61 4.84 2.96 13.10
C ASP A 61 5.26 2.34 11.77
N GLY A 62 4.25 2.12 10.94
CA GLY A 62 4.39 1.59 9.60
C GLY A 62 3.61 2.44 8.61
N SER A 63 4.09 2.45 7.36
CA SER A 63 3.37 3.10 6.28
C SER A 63 3.65 2.43 4.95
N ILE A 64 2.65 2.45 4.07
CA ILE A 64 2.76 2.04 2.68
C ILE A 64 2.24 3.19 1.84
N SER A 65 3.01 3.56 0.81
CA SER A 65 2.63 4.57 -0.17
C SER A 65 2.72 3.98 -1.57
N LEU A 66 1.63 4.08 -2.33
CA LEU A 66 1.55 3.63 -3.71
C LEU A 66 1.12 4.80 -4.59
N VAL A 67 1.86 5.04 -5.66
CA VAL A 67 1.54 6.07 -6.65
C VAL A 67 1.46 5.40 -8.01
N PHE A 68 0.38 5.65 -8.74
CA PHE A 68 0.16 5.07 -10.06
C PHE A 68 -0.68 6.00 -10.92
N ASP A 69 -0.52 5.87 -12.23
CA ASP A 69 -1.31 6.61 -13.20
C ASP A 69 -2.46 5.72 -13.71
N ARG A 70 -3.65 6.31 -13.82
CA ARG A 70 -4.83 5.66 -14.40
C ARG A 70 -5.43 6.59 -15.45
N ARG A 71 -5.85 6.03 -16.56
CA ARG A 71 -6.57 6.77 -17.59
C ARG A 71 -8.06 6.86 -17.26
N GLU A 72 -8.57 8.06 -17.06
CA GLU A 72 -9.98 8.37 -16.79
C GLU A 72 -10.43 9.50 -17.70
N ASP A 73 -11.58 9.32 -18.37
CA ASP A 73 -12.13 10.28 -19.34
C ASP A 73 -11.10 10.74 -20.40
N GLY A 74 -10.25 9.80 -20.83
CA GLY A 74 -9.20 10.04 -21.82
C GLY A 74 -7.95 10.74 -21.29
N LYS A 75 -7.92 11.17 -20.02
CA LYS A 75 -6.79 11.84 -19.36
C LYS A 75 -6.07 10.90 -18.40
N ASP A 76 -4.75 10.99 -18.34
CA ASP A 76 -3.98 10.30 -17.31
C ASP A 76 -4.11 11.08 -16.00
N ARG A 77 -4.58 10.41 -14.95
CA ARG A 77 -4.76 10.92 -13.60
C ARG A 77 -3.81 10.18 -12.68
N ARG A 78 -3.07 10.94 -11.88
CA ARG A 78 -2.08 10.41 -10.95
C ARG A 78 -2.71 10.19 -9.58
N TYR A 79 -2.86 8.92 -9.21
CA TYR A 79 -3.38 8.49 -7.93
C TYR A 79 -2.23 8.31 -6.92
N GLY A 80 -2.46 8.75 -5.69
CA GLY A 80 -1.58 8.51 -4.56
C GLY A 80 -2.37 7.92 -3.41
N LEU A 81 -1.96 6.73 -2.97
CA LEU A 81 -2.56 6.01 -1.84
C LEU A 81 -1.54 5.97 -0.71
N VAL A 82 -1.98 6.33 0.48
CA VAL A 82 -1.14 6.23 1.66
C VAL A 82 -1.92 5.57 2.80
N ARG A 83 -1.40 4.45 3.27
CA ARG A 83 -1.84 3.77 4.48
C ARG A 83 -0.77 3.94 5.54
N ARG A 84 -1.16 4.41 6.73
CA ARG A 84 -0.26 4.65 7.86
C ARG A 84 -0.89 4.11 9.13
N TRP A 85 -0.10 3.47 9.97
CA TRP A 85 -0.57 2.98 11.26
C TRP A 85 0.46 3.18 12.34
N LYS A 86 -0.01 3.26 13.58
CA LYS A 86 0.82 3.21 14.79
C LYS A 86 0.71 1.81 15.40
N VAL A 87 1.82 1.32 15.96
CA VAL A 87 1.92 0.04 16.65
C VAL A 87 2.16 0.30 18.14
N PRO A 88 1.10 0.53 18.92
CA PRO A 88 1.22 0.65 20.37
C PRO A 88 1.47 -0.72 21.02
N LEU A 89 2.02 -0.70 22.24
CA LEU A 89 2.40 -1.90 23.00
C LEU A 89 1.20 -2.78 23.38
N TYR A 90 0.08 -2.15 23.74
CA TYR A 90 -1.07 -2.84 24.33
C TYR A 90 -2.34 -2.81 23.48
N ASP A 91 -2.44 -1.83 22.56
CA ASP A 91 -3.61 -1.69 21.70
C ASP A 91 -3.35 -2.32 20.32
N PRO A 92 -4.39 -2.79 19.62
CA PRO A 92 -4.28 -3.16 18.21
C PRO A 92 -3.86 -1.96 17.35
N PRO A 93 -2.99 -2.14 16.33
CA PRO A 93 -2.67 -1.08 15.38
C PRO A 93 -3.92 -0.51 14.73
N LYS A 94 -3.93 0.81 14.57
CA LYS A 94 -5.01 1.54 13.89
C LYS A 94 -4.47 2.19 12.64
N GLU A 95 -5.06 1.83 11.51
CA GLU A 95 -4.71 2.40 10.21
C GLU A 95 -5.47 3.70 9.94
N ARG A 96 -4.78 4.64 9.29
CA ARG A 96 -5.35 5.77 8.58
C ARG A 96 -5.03 5.63 7.08
N PHE A 97 -6.05 5.85 6.25
CA PHE A 97 -5.95 5.80 4.80
C PHE A 97 -6.24 7.18 4.19
N THR A 98 -5.42 7.61 3.23
CA THR A 98 -5.60 8.85 2.48
C THR A 98 -5.41 8.59 0.99
N VAL A 99 -6.21 9.27 0.18
CA VAL A 99 -6.17 9.21 -1.28
C VAL A 99 -5.91 10.61 -1.82
N THR A 100 -5.02 10.73 -2.80
CA THR A 100 -4.80 11.95 -3.59
C THR A 100 -4.99 11.68 -5.07
N VAL A 101 -5.53 12.64 -5.81
CA VAL A 101 -5.61 12.60 -7.27
C VAL A 101 -5.03 13.90 -7.82
N ASP A 102 -4.01 13.80 -8.67
CA ASP A 102 -3.25 14.94 -9.23
C ASP A 102 -2.74 15.91 -8.15
N GLY A 103 -2.36 15.36 -7.00
CA GLY A 103 -1.82 16.12 -5.86
C GLY A 103 -2.87 16.66 -4.89
N GLU A 104 -4.17 16.55 -5.20
CA GLU A 104 -5.26 17.01 -4.34
C GLU A 104 -5.80 15.85 -3.49
N GLU A 105 -6.01 16.08 -2.19
CA GLU A 105 -6.62 15.09 -1.30
C GLU A 105 -8.09 14.84 -1.66
N ARG A 106 -8.48 13.57 -1.75
CA ARG A 106 -9.81 13.13 -2.17
C ARG A 106 -10.47 12.30 -1.07
N THR A 107 -11.09 13.00 -0.12
CA THR A 107 -11.78 12.38 1.02
C THR A 107 -13.03 11.59 0.58
N ASP A 108 -13.66 11.99 -0.51
CA ASP A 108 -14.76 11.27 -1.16
C ASP A 108 -14.34 9.88 -1.64
N LEU A 109 -13.09 9.75 -2.11
CA LEU A 109 -12.52 8.48 -2.52
C LEU A 109 -12.09 7.61 -1.34
N VAL A 110 -11.77 8.16 -0.16
CA VAL A 110 -11.37 7.33 0.99
C VAL A 110 -12.46 6.33 1.39
N ALA A 111 -13.72 6.78 1.43
CA ALA A 111 -14.85 5.94 1.80
C ALA A 111 -15.28 4.98 0.68
N SER A 112 -15.17 5.42 -0.58
CA SER A 112 -15.61 4.68 -1.76
C SER A 112 -14.52 3.84 -2.42
N TRP A 113 -13.24 4.02 -2.04
CA TRP A 113 -12.09 3.27 -2.57
C TRP A 113 -12.31 1.76 -2.65
N PRO A 114 -12.94 1.12 -1.65
CA PRO A 114 -13.13 -0.33 -1.71
C PRO A 114 -14.10 -0.80 -2.81
N GLU A 115 -14.84 0.12 -3.43
CA GLU A 115 -15.79 -0.12 -4.53
C GLU A 115 -15.25 0.37 -5.89
N TYR A 116 -14.10 1.04 -5.87
CA TYR A 116 -13.48 1.72 -7.03
C TYR A 116 -12.57 0.77 -7.82
#